data_AF-A0A353R8F6-F1
#
_entry.id   AF-A0A353R8F6-F1
#
_cell.length_a   1.000
_cell.length_b   1.000
_cell.length_c   1.000
_cell.angle_alpha   90.00
_cell.angle_beta   90.00
_cell.angle_gamma   90.00
#
_symmetry.space_group_name_H-M   'P 1'
#
loop_
_entity.id
_entity.type
_entity.pdbx_description
1 polymer ?
#
loop_
_entity_poly.entity_id
_entity_poly.type
_entity_poly.pdbx_seq_one_letter_code
_entity_poly.pdbx_strand_id
1 'polypeptide(L)'
;MKRSSIAFVLFFSLLWTGCTPHDTVDKVNPKFFVEELNVWDFTVNDALNALLKALEVDTSDPTVNKILELIEGYRNKEIRGVAISYRTFDPFGNPVLGTGAFFYPRDLKPRGIVEVPPIAHLDRGASAAIYVGKKRFFEEAFPAMLNYIAINPDLLGVLYTQDLPRPFLHDANSGLVAYHMRKAVEEYLLITENYKLGKTSSVLGYSLGGASAMSVAKYYTTNPTGINVDQLFTGGGVYDGLEAFKAYVRTEKSDYLAIPSVIIAMDTFYNLNLDYSKIFANGMENPVNSPDPALGGDGYAYWF
;
A
#
# COMPACT_ATOMS: atom_id res chain seq x y z
N MET A 1 -33.32 -56.55 36.19
CA MET A 1 -31.88 -56.23 36.23
C MET A 1 -31.21 -56.22 34.84
N LYS A 2 -31.80 -55.54 33.83
CA LYS A 2 -31.20 -55.43 32.47
C LYS A 2 -31.18 -54.01 31.90
N ARG A 3 -31.69 -53.01 32.64
CA ARG A 3 -31.74 -51.60 32.19
C ARG A 3 -30.62 -50.72 32.77
N SER A 4 -29.95 -51.16 33.84
CA SER A 4 -28.84 -50.39 34.44
C SER A 4 -27.49 -50.61 33.76
N SER A 5 -27.34 -51.66 32.94
CA SER A 5 -26.07 -52.00 32.28
C SER A 5 -25.83 -51.21 31.00
N ILE A 6 -26.87 -50.66 30.36
CA ILE A 6 -26.76 -49.91 29.10
C ILE A 6 -26.29 -48.46 29.36
N ALA A 7 -26.72 -47.87 30.48
CA ALA A 7 -26.29 -46.52 30.88
C ALA A 7 -24.80 -46.47 31.25
N PHE A 8 -24.24 -47.57 31.78
CA PHE A 8 -22.83 -47.64 32.18
C PHE A 8 -21.88 -47.76 30.98
N VAL A 9 -22.32 -48.40 29.89
CA VAL A 9 -21.54 -48.52 28.64
C VAL A 9 -21.51 -47.19 27.87
N LEU A 10 -22.62 -46.45 27.85
CA LEU A 10 -22.69 -45.13 27.21
C LEU A 10 -21.90 -44.03 27.96
N PHE A 11 -21.76 -44.15 29.29
CA PHE A 11 -20.98 -43.19 30.09
C PHE A 11 -19.47 -43.44 29.98
N PHE A 12 -19.02 -44.68 29.76
CA PHE A 12 -17.60 -45.00 29.56
C PHE A 12 -17.08 -44.71 28.15
N SER A 13 -17.96 -44.66 27.13
CA SER A 13 -17.58 -44.25 25.77
C SER A 13 -17.35 -42.74 25.62
N LEU A 14 -17.76 -41.92 26.60
CA LEU A 14 -17.51 -40.47 26.65
C LEU A 14 -16.16 -40.12 27.31
N LEU A 15 -15.43 -41.11 27.83
CA LEU A 15 -14.12 -40.94 28.47
C LEU A 15 -12.97 -41.43 27.59
N TRP A 16 -13.25 -41.82 26.34
CA TRP A 16 -12.20 -41.93 25.32
C TRP A 16 -11.87 -40.53 24.83
N THR A 17 -10.91 -39.94 25.55
CA THR A 17 -9.98 -38.93 25.08
C THR A 17 -9.58 -39.23 23.64
N GLY A 18 -10.31 -38.62 22.70
CA GLY A 18 -9.76 -38.32 21.40
C GLY A 18 -8.62 -37.33 21.65
N CYS A 19 -7.43 -37.86 21.93
CA CYS A 19 -6.23 -37.23 21.43
C CYS A 19 -6.41 -37.21 19.91
N THR A 20 -7.06 -36.16 19.39
CA THR A 20 -6.66 -35.66 18.09
C THR A 20 -5.14 -35.54 18.18
N PRO A 21 -4.38 -36.12 17.24
CA PRO A 21 -3.07 -35.57 17.00
C PRO A 21 -3.32 -34.06 16.93
N HIS A 22 -2.70 -33.29 17.82
CA HIS A 22 -2.36 -31.95 17.38
C HIS A 22 -1.51 -32.23 16.15
N ASP A 23 -2.15 -32.24 14.98
CA ASP A 23 -1.51 -31.97 13.72
C ASP A 23 -0.79 -30.67 14.06
N THR A 24 0.49 -30.82 14.38
CA THR A 24 1.39 -29.71 14.58
C THR A 24 1.18 -28.90 13.33
N VAL A 25 0.52 -27.75 13.47
CA VAL A 25 0.37 -26.80 12.38
C VAL A 25 1.75 -26.71 11.77
N ASP A 26 1.89 -27.18 10.52
CA ASP A 26 3.18 -27.23 9.83
C ASP A 26 3.86 -25.92 10.15
N LYS A 27 5.08 -25.96 10.72
CA LYS A 27 5.82 -24.73 11.05
C LYS A 27 5.82 -23.88 9.79
N VAL A 28 5.00 -22.83 9.77
CA VAL A 28 4.88 -21.95 8.63
C VAL A 28 6.21 -21.21 8.57
N ASN A 29 7.06 -21.60 7.62
CA ASN A 29 8.31 -20.90 7.39
C ASN A 29 8.02 -19.79 6.36
N PRO A 30 7.92 -18.52 6.79
CA PRO A 30 7.55 -17.44 5.90
C PRO A 30 8.60 -17.28 4.80
N LYS A 31 8.15 -17.18 3.55
CA LYS A 31 9.02 -16.96 2.40
C LYS A 31 9.19 -15.47 2.10
N PHE A 32 8.18 -14.67 2.40
CA PHE A 32 8.15 -13.24 2.10
C PHE A 32 8.22 -12.40 3.37
N PHE A 33 7.38 -12.69 4.36
CA PHE A 33 7.38 -11.97 5.63
C PHE A 33 8.72 -12.14 6.36
N VAL A 34 9.27 -11.02 6.85
CA VAL A 34 10.54 -11.01 7.58
C VAL A 34 10.31 -10.57 9.01
N GLU A 35 9.78 -9.37 9.22
CA GLU A 35 9.55 -8.85 10.57
C GLU A 35 8.34 -7.91 10.66
N GLU A 36 7.78 -7.84 11.88
CA GLU A 36 6.84 -6.82 12.28
C GLU A 36 7.64 -5.59 12.77
N LEU A 37 7.44 -4.45 12.12
CA LEU A 37 8.14 -3.21 12.43
C LEU A 37 7.41 -2.42 13.52
N ASN A 38 6.09 -2.27 13.37
CA ASN A 38 5.23 -1.53 14.29
C ASN A 38 3.78 -2.02 14.19
N VAL A 39 3.05 -1.87 15.29
CA VAL A 39 1.61 -2.14 15.37
C VAL A 39 0.90 -0.95 15.99
N TRP A 40 -0.28 -0.63 15.46
CA TRP A 40 -1.13 0.41 15.99
C TRP A 40 -2.60 -0.01 15.95
N ASP A 41 -3.21 -0.14 17.13
CA ASP A 41 -4.64 -0.37 17.29
C ASP A 41 -5.37 0.95 17.52
N PHE A 42 -6.49 1.15 16.83
CA PHE A 42 -7.31 2.36 16.89
C PHE A 42 -8.73 2.08 16.38
N THR A 43 -9.66 3.00 16.62
CA THR A 43 -11.01 2.91 16.06
C THR A 43 -11.12 3.64 14.72
N VAL A 44 -12.11 3.31 13.89
CA VAL A 44 -12.43 4.10 12.68
C VAL A 44 -12.62 5.58 13.01
N ASN A 45 -13.24 5.89 14.15
CA ASN A 45 -13.42 7.27 14.58
C ASN A 45 -12.10 7.98 14.88
N ASP A 46 -11.13 7.31 15.52
CA ASP A 46 -9.78 7.87 15.74
C ASP A 46 -9.08 8.17 14.42
N ALA A 47 -9.16 7.22 13.48
CA ALA A 47 -8.59 7.35 12.14
C ALA A 47 -9.19 8.55 11.40
N LEU A 48 -10.51 8.68 11.44
CA LEU A 48 -11.25 9.73 10.77
C LEU A 48 -10.88 11.10 11.32
N ASN A 49 -10.84 11.23 12.64
CA ASN A 49 -10.46 12.48 13.30
C ASN A 49 -9.02 12.87 12.95
N ALA A 50 -8.10 11.90 12.89
CA ALA A 50 -6.73 12.13 12.45
C ALA A 50 -6.67 12.59 10.99
N LEU A 51 -7.43 11.96 10.09
CA LEU A 51 -7.50 12.31 8.67
C LEU A 51 -8.07 13.71 8.44
N LEU A 52 -9.23 14.04 9.03
CA LEU A 52 -9.87 15.35 8.89
C LEU A 52 -8.97 16.47 9.40
N LYS A 53 -8.27 16.23 10.52
CA LYS A 53 -7.30 17.17 11.07
C LYS A 53 -6.09 17.36 10.16
N ALA A 54 -5.55 16.28 9.59
CA ALA A 54 -4.38 16.33 8.73
C ALA A 54 -4.65 17.03 7.39
N LEU A 55 -5.88 16.89 6.87
CA LEU A 55 -6.31 17.49 5.60
C LEU A 55 -6.93 18.89 5.78
N GLU A 56 -7.01 19.41 7.01
CA GLU A 56 -7.65 20.70 7.32
C GLU A 56 -9.05 20.85 6.70
N VAL A 57 -9.81 19.75 6.69
CA VAL A 57 -11.08 19.66 5.96
C VAL A 57 -12.16 20.48 6.65
N ASP A 58 -12.84 21.34 5.86
CA ASP A 58 -14.05 22.00 6.31
C ASP A 58 -15.21 20.99 6.43
N THR A 59 -15.50 20.59 7.66
CA THR A 59 -16.60 19.66 7.97
C THR A 59 -17.99 20.17 7.63
N SER A 60 -18.14 21.46 7.27
CA SER A 60 -19.40 22.01 6.77
C SER A 60 -19.65 21.72 5.27
N ASP A 61 -18.65 21.24 4.53
CA ASP A 61 -18.79 20.87 3.12
C ASP A 61 -19.77 19.69 2.94
N PRO A 62 -20.82 19.82 2.12
CA PRO A 62 -21.78 18.74 1.84
C PRO A 62 -21.15 17.44 1.32
N THR A 63 -19.99 17.51 0.66
CA THR A 63 -19.22 16.36 0.19
C THR A 63 -18.62 15.59 1.36
N VAL A 64 -18.13 16.30 2.37
CA VAL A 64 -17.57 15.69 3.59
C VAL A 64 -18.68 14.96 4.33
N ASN A 65 -19.88 15.55 4.43
CA ASN A 65 -21.03 14.89 5.05
C ASN A 65 -21.37 13.54 4.39
N LYS A 66 -21.32 13.43 3.06
CA LYS A 66 -21.54 12.14 2.37
C LYS A 66 -20.49 11.08 2.74
N ILE A 67 -19.22 11.51 2.91
CA ILE A 67 -18.15 10.61 3.35
C ILE A 67 -18.39 10.17 4.79
N LEU A 68 -18.78 11.09 5.67
CA LEU A 68 -19.12 10.81 7.07
C LEU A 68 -20.30 9.83 7.18
N GLU A 69 -21.33 9.99 6.35
CA GLU A 69 -22.45 9.06 6.26
C GLU A 69 -22.02 7.65 5.83
N LEU A 70 -21.07 7.55 4.88
CA LEU A 70 -20.57 6.27 4.38
C LEU A 70 -19.83 5.45 5.46
N ILE A 71 -19.15 6.14 6.39
CA ILE A 71 -18.37 5.51 7.47
C ILE A 71 -19.15 5.38 8.79
N GLU A 72 -20.34 5.96 8.89
CA GLU A 72 -21.13 6.03 10.14
C GLU A 72 -21.33 4.66 10.79
N GLY A 73 -21.71 3.66 10.00
CA GLY A 73 -21.92 2.28 10.47
C GLY A 73 -20.64 1.56 10.93
N TYR A 74 -19.46 2.14 10.72
CA TYR A 74 -18.17 1.55 11.06
C TYR A 74 -17.41 2.32 12.15
N ARG A 75 -17.89 3.49 12.61
CA ARG A 75 -17.13 4.39 13.52
C ARG A 75 -16.48 3.70 14.72
N ASN A 76 -17.18 2.76 15.34
CA ASN A 76 -16.72 2.07 16.55
C ASN A 76 -15.96 0.78 16.26
N LYS A 77 -15.75 0.41 14.98
CA LYS A 77 -14.94 -0.75 14.66
C LYS A 77 -13.47 -0.49 15.00
N GLU A 78 -12.87 -1.48 15.64
CA GLU A 78 -11.43 -1.50 15.88
C GLU A 78 -10.68 -1.95 14.62
N ILE A 79 -9.66 -1.19 14.26
CA ILE A 79 -8.71 -1.46 13.19
C ILE A 79 -7.33 -1.69 13.82
N ARG A 80 -6.58 -2.61 13.25
CA ARG A 80 -5.14 -2.74 13.47
C ARG A 80 -4.39 -2.36 12.22
N GLY A 81 -3.47 -1.40 12.33
CA GLY A 81 -2.42 -1.15 11.36
C GLY A 81 -1.15 -1.89 11.75
N VAL A 82 -0.52 -2.57 10.80
CA VAL A 82 0.74 -3.30 11.00
C VAL A 82 1.71 -2.87 9.91
N ALA A 83 2.86 -2.35 10.31
CA ALA A 83 4.00 -2.13 9.44
C ALA A 83 4.88 -3.39 9.43
N ILE A 84 5.28 -3.85 8.25
CA ILE A 84 6.11 -5.05 8.08
C ILE A 84 7.26 -4.80 7.11
N SER A 85 8.30 -5.62 7.23
CA SER A 85 9.31 -5.80 6.19
C SER A 85 9.14 -7.15 5.49
N TYR A 86 9.51 -7.19 4.20
CA TYR A 86 9.37 -8.39 3.39
C TYR A 86 10.48 -8.54 2.35
N ARG A 87 10.77 -9.78 1.97
CA ARG A 87 11.74 -10.11 0.92
C ARG A 87 11.18 -9.77 -0.44
N THR A 88 11.97 -9.05 -1.24
CA THR A 88 11.65 -8.73 -2.64
C THR A 88 12.94 -8.49 -3.44
N PHE A 89 12.81 -7.93 -4.64
CA PHE A 89 13.92 -7.60 -5.51
C PHE A 89 13.87 -6.15 -5.96
N ASP A 90 15.03 -5.53 -6.12
CA ASP A 90 15.19 -4.23 -6.76
C ASP A 90 14.99 -4.35 -8.30
N PRO A 91 14.97 -3.23 -9.04
CA PRO A 91 14.83 -3.27 -10.50
C PRO A 91 15.97 -4.01 -11.24
N PHE A 92 17.12 -4.22 -10.59
CA PHE A 92 18.25 -4.97 -11.15
C PHE A 92 18.18 -6.47 -10.82
N GLY A 93 17.19 -6.90 -10.04
CA GLY A 93 17.02 -8.29 -9.61
C GLY A 93 17.82 -8.66 -8.35
N ASN A 94 18.43 -7.70 -7.66
CA ASN A 94 19.12 -7.97 -6.41
C ASN A 94 18.12 -8.15 -5.26
N PRO A 95 18.36 -9.10 -4.34
CA PRO A 95 17.49 -9.28 -3.19
C PRO A 95 17.58 -8.08 -2.24
N VAL A 96 16.42 -7.52 -1.88
CA VAL A 96 16.29 -6.40 -0.93
C VAL A 96 15.13 -6.65 0.03
N LEU A 97 15.06 -5.84 1.09
CA LEU A 97 13.90 -5.81 1.99
C LEU A 97 13.00 -4.63 1.63
N GLY A 98 11.81 -4.95 1.11
CA GLY A 98 10.73 -3.98 0.97
C GLY A 98 10.06 -3.72 2.31
N THR A 99 9.33 -2.61 2.38
CA THR A 99 8.50 -2.26 3.54
C THR A 99 7.11 -1.84 3.08
N GLY A 100 6.17 -1.83 4.01
CA GLY A 100 4.79 -1.42 3.77
C GLY A 100 3.98 -1.56 5.04
N ALA A 101 2.72 -1.15 4.96
CA ALA A 101 1.76 -1.42 6.01
C ALA A 101 0.49 -2.03 5.46
N PHE A 102 -0.27 -2.69 6.32
CA PHE A 102 -1.62 -3.10 6.02
C PHE A 102 -2.51 -2.88 7.24
N PHE A 103 -3.79 -2.70 6.99
CA PHE A 103 -4.79 -2.35 7.98
C PHE A 103 -5.97 -3.30 7.87
N TYR A 104 -6.44 -3.84 8.99
CA TYR A 104 -7.55 -4.80 8.99
C TYR A 104 -8.46 -4.60 10.21
N PRO A 105 -9.77 -4.93 10.08
CA PRO A 105 -10.66 -4.93 11.22
C PRO A 105 -10.28 -6.04 12.20
N ARG A 106 -10.16 -5.71 13.50
CA ARG A 106 -9.72 -6.64 14.56
C ARG A 106 -10.64 -7.87 14.71
N ASP A 107 -11.90 -7.74 14.30
CA ASP A 107 -12.88 -8.84 14.31
C ASP A 107 -12.64 -9.87 13.18
N LEU A 108 -11.69 -9.61 12.27
CA LEU A 108 -11.35 -10.42 11.10
C LEU A 108 -12.56 -10.74 10.21
N LYS A 109 -13.54 -9.83 10.16
CA LYS A 109 -14.70 -9.88 9.26
C LYS A 109 -14.65 -8.75 8.22
N PRO A 110 -13.62 -8.71 7.36
CA PRO A 110 -13.53 -7.70 6.31
C PRO A 110 -14.54 -7.97 5.19
N ARG A 111 -14.93 -6.90 4.49
CA ARG A 111 -15.77 -6.97 3.29
C ARG A 111 -15.01 -7.49 2.06
N GLY A 112 -13.70 -7.40 2.09
CA GLY A 112 -12.81 -7.75 0.99
C GLY A 112 -11.41 -7.20 1.24
N ILE A 113 -10.60 -7.20 0.19
CA ILE A 113 -9.21 -6.77 0.22
C ILE A 113 -9.06 -5.66 -0.82
N VAL A 114 -8.47 -4.55 -0.41
CA VAL A 114 -8.15 -3.42 -1.29
C VAL A 114 -6.66 -3.16 -1.22
N GLU A 115 -5.99 -3.22 -2.37
CA GLU A 115 -4.57 -2.93 -2.49
C GLU A 115 -4.40 -1.52 -3.03
N VAL A 116 -3.70 -0.67 -2.28
CA VAL A 116 -3.53 0.75 -2.59
C VAL A 116 -2.05 1.13 -2.54
N PRO A 117 -1.33 1.06 -3.67
CA PRO A 117 0.02 1.59 -3.77
C PRO A 117 0.05 3.11 -3.55
N PRO A 118 1.19 3.66 -3.12
CA PRO A 118 1.28 5.01 -2.59
C PRO A 118 1.26 6.06 -3.71
N ILE A 119 0.88 7.29 -3.37
CA ILE A 119 1.13 8.45 -4.24
C ILE A 119 2.63 8.79 -4.31
N ALA A 120 3.01 9.78 -5.12
CA ALA A 120 4.39 10.25 -5.23
C ALA A 120 4.80 11.07 -3.99
N HIS A 121 5.00 10.40 -2.87
CA HIS A 121 5.57 11.00 -1.66
C HIS A 121 7.03 11.39 -1.92
N LEU A 122 7.30 12.69 -2.05
CA LEU A 122 8.65 13.23 -2.21
C LEU A 122 9.42 13.30 -0.90
N ASP A 123 8.70 13.40 0.23
CA ASP A 123 9.28 13.28 1.56
C ASP A 123 9.72 11.83 1.80
N ARG A 124 10.98 11.63 2.17
CA ARG A 124 11.53 10.32 2.57
C ARG A 124 10.94 9.84 3.90
N GLY A 125 10.40 10.75 4.71
CA GLY A 125 9.67 10.47 5.95
C GLY A 125 8.19 10.11 5.76
N ALA A 126 7.72 9.98 4.51
CA ALA A 126 6.35 9.64 4.16
C ALA A 126 6.26 8.26 3.45
N SER A 127 5.66 7.32 4.19
CA SER A 127 5.31 5.97 3.74
C SER A 127 4.29 5.35 4.71
N ALA A 128 3.61 4.29 4.30
CA ALA A 128 2.62 3.60 5.13
C ALA A 128 3.29 2.99 6.38
N ALA A 129 4.44 2.33 6.21
CA ALA A 129 5.16 1.74 7.35
C ALA A 129 5.63 2.79 8.37
N ILE A 130 6.13 3.94 7.89
CA ILE A 130 6.57 5.05 8.75
C ILE A 130 5.36 5.64 9.50
N TYR A 131 4.23 5.81 8.84
CA TYR A 131 3.05 6.45 9.43
C TYR A 131 2.43 5.59 10.53
N VAL A 132 2.37 4.26 10.34
CA VAL A 132 1.97 3.34 11.43
C VAL A 132 2.89 3.48 12.64
N GLY A 133 4.22 3.52 12.44
CA GLY A 133 5.17 3.73 13.53
C GLY A 133 5.01 5.07 14.27
N LYS A 134 4.55 6.10 13.56
CA LYS A 134 4.22 7.41 14.13
C LYS A 134 2.81 7.50 14.71
N LYS A 135 2.02 6.41 14.69
CA LYS A 135 0.58 6.40 15.03
C LYS A 135 -0.20 7.49 14.31
N ARG A 136 0.15 7.70 13.03
CA ARG A 136 -0.52 8.61 12.12
C ARG A 136 -1.27 7.78 11.09
N PHE A 137 -2.51 8.16 10.80
CA PHE A 137 -3.29 7.49 9.76
C PHE A 137 -2.66 7.75 8.38
N PHE A 138 -2.52 6.69 7.59
CA PHE A 138 -2.04 6.76 6.21
C PHE A 138 -3.24 6.90 5.29
N GLU A 139 -3.28 7.98 4.52
CA GLU A 139 -4.46 8.45 3.81
C GLU A 139 -4.95 7.40 2.78
N GLU A 140 -4.02 6.74 2.08
CA GLU A 140 -4.31 5.64 1.15
C GLU A 140 -4.84 4.35 1.84
N ALA A 141 -4.82 4.27 3.18
CA ALA A 141 -5.44 3.20 3.95
C ALA A 141 -6.94 3.43 4.23
N PHE A 142 -7.54 4.50 3.68
CA PHE A 142 -8.96 4.83 3.81
C PHE A 142 -9.93 3.63 3.64
N PRO A 143 -9.72 2.66 2.72
CA PRO A 143 -10.60 1.49 2.62
C PRO A 143 -10.75 0.69 3.93
N ALA A 144 -9.77 0.74 4.84
CA ALA A 144 -9.89 0.10 6.15
C ALA A 144 -11.02 0.70 7.00
N MET A 145 -11.29 2.00 6.88
CA MET A 145 -12.42 2.68 7.53
C MET A 145 -13.78 2.16 7.04
N LEU A 146 -13.82 1.60 5.84
CA LEU A 146 -14.99 0.98 5.23
C LEU A 146 -15.06 -0.53 5.47
N ASN A 147 -14.29 -1.03 6.45
CA ASN A 147 -14.23 -2.43 6.86
C ASN A 147 -13.62 -3.37 5.80
N TYR A 148 -12.63 -2.91 5.03
CA TYR A 148 -11.79 -3.76 4.18
C TYR A 148 -10.44 -4.06 4.85
N ILE A 149 -9.74 -5.10 4.37
CA ILE A 149 -8.29 -5.17 4.56
C ILE A 149 -7.65 -4.25 3.53
N ALA A 150 -6.96 -3.19 3.97
CA ALA A 150 -6.20 -2.31 3.09
C ALA A 150 -4.72 -2.72 3.11
N ILE A 151 -4.11 -2.96 1.95
CA ILE A 151 -2.69 -3.29 1.82
C ILE A 151 -2.00 -2.16 1.07
N ASN A 152 -1.01 -1.55 1.73
CA ASN A 152 -0.30 -0.38 1.27
C ASN A 152 1.21 -0.70 1.20
N PRO A 153 1.73 -1.22 0.07
CA PRO A 153 3.17 -1.36 -0.10
C PRO A 153 3.80 0.04 -0.08
N ASP A 154 4.98 0.20 0.53
CA ASP A 154 5.71 1.47 0.38
C ASP A 154 6.46 1.56 -0.96
N LEU A 155 6.47 0.47 -1.72
CA LEU A 155 7.38 0.20 -2.83
C LEU A 155 8.84 0.28 -2.36
N LEU A 156 9.78 0.66 -3.22
CA LEU A 156 11.20 0.82 -2.88
C LEU A 156 11.59 2.31 -2.83
N GLY A 157 12.76 2.60 -2.26
CA GLY A 157 13.24 3.98 -2.06
C GLY A 157 12.83 4.58 -0.71
N VAL A 158 12.45 3.73 0.26
CA VAL A 158 12.14 4.10 1.64
C VAL A 158 12.75 3.11 2.64
N LEU A 159 12.93 3.55 3.89
CA LEU A 159 13.44 2.72 4.99
C LEU A 159 14.68 1.92 4.56
N TYR A 160 14.59 0.59 4.53
CA TYR A 160 15.71 -0.30 4.16
C TYR A 160 16.22 -0.14 2.72
N THR A 161 15.49 0.56 1.87
CA THR A 161 15.88 0.86 0.49
C THR A 161 16.00 2.36 0.21
N GLN A 162 16.10 3.20 1.24
CA GLN A 162 16.16 4.66 1.10
C GLN A 162 17.38 5.18 0.31
N ASP A 163 18.41 4.36 0.17
CA ASP A 163 19.62 4.67 -0.61
C ASP A 163 19.42 4.46 -2.12
N LEU A 164 18.33 3.78 -2.51
CA LEU A 164 17.91 3.66 -3.91
C LEU A 164 17.02 4.85 -4.29
N PRO A 165 17.14 5.39 -5.52
CA PRO A 165 16.09 6.22 -6.08
C PRO A 165 14.75 5.47 -6.01
N ARG A 166 13.67 6.16 -5.60
CA ARG A 166 12.32 5.56 -5.67
C ARG A 166 12.06 5.17 -7.13
N PRO A 167 11.70 3.91 -7.45
CA PRO A 167 11.52 3.43 -8.82
C PRO A 167 10.19 3.91 -9.40
N PHE A 168 10.04 5.23 -9.52
CA PHE A 168 8.84 5.86 -10.05
C PHE A 168 8.60 5.42 -11.49
N LEU A 169 7.34 5.08 -11.79
CA LEU A 169 6.89 4.59 -13.10
C LEU A 169 7.62 3.34 -13.61
N HIS A 170 8.22 2.55 -12.71
CA HIS A 170 8.90 1.30 -13.06
C HIS A 170 7.93 0.11 -13.00
N ASP A 171 7.07 -0.02 -14.01
CA ASP A 171 5.94 -0.97 -14.09
C ASP A 171 6.24 -2.38 -13.53
N ALA A 172 7.24 -3.05 -14.09
CA ALA A 172 7.57 -4.43 -13.69
C ALA A 172 7.95 -4.56 -12.21
N ASN A 173 8.65 -3.57 -11.65
CA ASN A 173 9.10 -3.61 -10.26
C ASN A 173 7.95 -3.26 -9.31
N SER A 174 7.12 -2.26 -9.65
CA SER A 174 5.95 -1.88 -8.84
C SER A 174 4.98 -3.04 -8.66
N GLY A 175 4.68 -3.78 -9.74
CA GLY A 175 3.81 -4.96 -9.66
C GLY A 175 4.42 -6.12 -8.85
N LEU A 176 5.71 -6.41 -9.05
CA LEU A 176 6.42 -7.46 -8.32
C LEU A 176 6.52 -7.18 -6.82
N VAL A 177 6.91 -5.96 -6.45
CA VAL A 177 7.10 -5.55 -5.05
C VAL A 177 5.75 -5.56 -4.31
N ALA A 178 4.68 -5.04 -4.93
CA ALA A 178 3.35 -5.10 -4.36
C ALA A 178 2.84 -6.55 -4.19
N TYR A 179 3.11 -7.43 -5.15
CA TYR A 179 2.82 -8.86 -5.01
C TYR A 179 3.52 -9.47 -3.80
N HIS A 180 4.82 -9.21 -3.62
CA HIS A 180 5.57 -9.72 -2.48
C HIS A 180 5.07 -9.14 -1.14
N MET A 181 4.69 -7.86 -1.11
CA MET A 181 4.01 -7.27 0.05
C MET A 181 2.73 -8.05 0.38
N ARG A 182 1.86 -8.28 -0.61
CA ARG A 182 0.63 -9.06 -0.43
C ARG A 182 0.90 -10.46 0.13
N LYS A 183 1.89 -11.17 -0.41
CA LYS A 183 2.27 -12.49 0.10
C LYS A 183 2.80 -12.44 1.53
N ALA A 184 3.54 -11.40 1.89
CA ALA A 184 3.98 -11.20 3.26
C ALA A 184 2.81 -10.93 4.22
N VAL A 185 1.80 -10.17 3.79
CA VAL A 185 0.56 -9.97 4.59
C VAL A 185 -0.20 -11.28 4.78
N GLU A 186 -0.29 -12.12 3.74
CA GLU A 186 -0.90 -13.46 3.84
C GLU A 186 -0.17 -14.34 4.86
N GLU A 187 1.16 -14.36 4.82
CA GLU A 187 1.97 -15.10 5.77
C GLU A 187 1.83 -14.54 7.19
N TYR A 188 1.89 -13.22 7.36
CA TYR A 188 1.69 -12.57 8.66
C TYR A 188 0.34 -12.96 9.25
N LEU A 189 -0.76 -12.73 8.53
CA LEU A 189 -2.12 -12.98 9.03
C LEU A 189 -2.34 -14.47 9.35
N LEU A 190 -1.74 -15.37 8.57
CA LEU A 190 -1.79 -16.80 8.87
C LEU A 190 -1.03 -17.14 10.16
N ILE A 191 0.15 -16.57 10.35
CA ILE A 191 1.03 -16.87 11.50
C ILE A 191 0.49 -16.25 12.79
N THR A 192 0.02 -15.01 12.75
CA THR A 192 -0.31 -14.22 13.95
C THR A 192 -1.78 -14.28 14.31
N GLU A 193 -2.67 -14.38 13.32
CA GLU A 193 -4.12 -14.31 13.51
C GLU A 193 -4.84 -15.62 13.09
N ASN A 194 -4.10 -16.63 12.61
CA ASN A 194 -4.66 -17.86 12.01
C ASN A 194 -5.69 -17.55 10.91
N TYR A 195 -5.48 -16.45 10.17
CA TYR A 195 -6.39 -15.95 9.17
C TYR A 195 -5.85 -16.21 7.77
N LYS A 196 -6.62 -16.96 6.96
CA LYS A 196 -6.29 -17.21 5.56
C LYS A 196 -6.82 -16.07 4.70
N LEU A 197 -5.90 -15.32 4.13
CA LEU A 197 -6.21 -14.18 3.29
C LEU A 197 -6.84 -14.64 1.96
N GLY A 198 -7.93 -13.97 1.56
CA GLY A 198 -8.66 -14.30 0.33
C GLY A 198 -7.79 -14.13 -0.92
N LYS A 199 -8.18 -14.78 -2.04
CA LYS A 199 -7.44 -14.72 -3.31
C LYS A 199 -7.92 -13.62 -4.26
N THR A 200 -8.91 -12.83 -3.87
CA THR A 200 -9.47 -11.76 -4.68
C THR A 200 -9.19 -10.42 -4.02
N SER A 201 -8.71 -9.46 -4.80
CA SER A 201 -8.46 -8.09 -4.36
C SER A 201 -9.07 -7.10 -5.35
N SER A 202 -9.62 -6.01 -4.84
CA SER A 202 -9.76 -4.78 -5.62
C SER A 202 -8.46 -4.00 -5.54
N VAL A 203 -8.09 -3.31 -6.62
CA VAL A 203 -6.89 -2.47 -6.66
C VAL A 203 -7.33 -1.04 -6.90
N LEU A 204 -6.83 -0.12 -6.07
CA LEU A 204 -7.15 1.31 -6.16
C LEU A 204 -5.86 2.12 -6.19
N GLY A 205 -5.83 3.22 -6.95
CA GLY A 205 -4.67 4.11 -6.93
C GLY A 205 -4.92 5.48 -7.52
N TYR A 206 -4.27 6.51 -6.97
CA TYR A 206 -4.32 7.88 -7.45
C TYR A 206 -2.93 8.42 -7.74
N SER A 207 -2.77 9.34 -8.71
CA SER A 207 -1.47 9.90 -9.09
C SER A 207 -0.46 8.79 -9.45
N LEU A 208 0.76 8.79 -8.91
CA LEU A 208 1.70 7.66 -9.03
C LEU A 208 1.06 6.32 -8.64
N GLY A 209 0.22 6.32 -7.61
CA GLY A 209 -0.54 5.15 -7.19
C GLY A 209 -1.48 4.65 -8.29
N GLY A 210 -2.00 5.53 -9.16
CA GLY A 210 -2.84 5.15 -10.30
C GLY A 210 -2.06 4.35 -11.36
N ALA A 211 -0.86 4.79 -11.71
CA ALA A 211 0.04 4.03 -12.58
C ALA A 211 0.49 2.72 -11.90
N SER A 212 0.83 2.77 -10.62
CA SER A 212 1.26 1.60 -9.84
C SER A 212 0.13 0.58 -9.69
N ALA A 213 -1.12 1.00 -9.51
CA ALA A 213 -2.30 0.13 -9.45
C ALA A 213 -2.51 -0.63 -10.76
N MET A 214 -2.28 0.03 -11.91
CA MET A 214 -2.23 -0.66 -13.20
C MET A 214 -1.12 -1.72 -13.23
N SER A 215 0.07 -1.40 -12.72
CA SER A 215 1.18 -2.37 -12.63
C SER A 215 0.85 -3.58 -11.76
N VAL A 216 0.20 -3.36 -10.61
CA VAL A 216 -0.27 -4.44 -9.74
C VAL A 216 -1.25 -5.34 -10.48
N ALA A 217 -2.28 -4.75 -11.10
CA ALA A 217 -3.29 -5.51 -11.82
C ALA A 217 -2.71 -6.26 -13.02
N LYS A 218 -1.81 -5.63 -13.77
CA LYS A 218 -1.05 -6.27 -14.85
C LYS A 218 -0.24 -7.44 -14.31
N TYR A 219 0.52 -7.25 -13.24
CA TYR A 219 1.35 -8.31 -12.66
C TYR A 219 0.52 -9.53 -12.24
N TYR A 220 -0.64 -9.33 -11.60
CA TYR A 220 -1.52 -10.44 -11.21
C TYR A 220 -2.15 -11.17 -12.40
N THR A 221 -2.48 -10.45 -13.47
CA THR A 221 -3.14 -11.04 -14.65
C THR A 221 -2.16 -11.70 -15.62
N THR A 222 -0.90 -11.27 -15.65
CA THR A 222 0.12 -11.81 -16.58
C THR A 222 1.05 -12.83 -15.96
N ASN A 223 0.96 -13.10 -14.65
CA ASN A 223 1.81 -14.06 -13.93
C ASN A 223 0.96 -15.06 -13.15
N PRO A 224 1.46 -16.29 -12.89
CA PRO A 224 0.72 -17.32 -12.15
C PRO A 224 0.73 -17.07 -10.63
N THR A 225 0.19 -15.93 -10.20
CA THR A 225 0.17 -15.50 -8.78
C THR A 225 -0.90 -16.22 -7.96
N GLY A 226 -1.97 -16.68 -8.61
CA GLY A 226 -3.16 -17.21 -7.96
C GLY A 226 -4.04 -16.16 -7.30
N ILE A 227 -3.80 -14.87 -7.58
CA ILE A 227 -4.58 -13.73 -7.11
C ILE A 227 -5.42 -13.18 -8.26
N ASN A 228 -6.71 -12.92 -8.00
CA ASN A 228 -7.64 -12.35 -8.96
C ASN A 228 -7.89 -10.87 -8.63
N VAL A 229 -7.85 -10.01 -9.65
CA VAL A 229 -8.33 -8.63 -9.54
C VAL A 229 -9.79 -8.58 -9.96
N ASP A 230 -10.68 -8.20 -9.05
CA ASP A 230 -12.12 -8.07 -9.36
C ASP A 230 -12.49 -6.67 -9.86
N GLN A 231 -11.83 -5.65 -9.32
CA GLN A 231 -12.05 -4.25 -9.65
C GLN A 231 -10.72 -3.50 -9.67
N LEU A 232 -10.60 -2.57 -10.61
CA LEU A 232 -9.45 -1.69 -10.74
C LEU A 232 -9.93 -0.25 -10.85
N PHE A 233 -9.60 0.56 -9.85
CA PHE A 233 -9.94 1.97 -9.79
C PHE A 233 -8.65 2.79 -9.87
N THR A 234 -8.45 3.52 -10.96
CA THR A 234 -7.28 4.38 -11.11
C THR A 234 -7.71 5.80 -11.43
N GLY A 235 -6.99 6.78 -10.90
CA GLY A 235 -7.25 8.19 -11.16
C GLY A 235 -5.95 9.01 -11.24
N GLY A 236 -5.91 9.97 -12.15
CA GLY A 236 -4.78 10.91 -12.28
C GLY A 236 -3.41 10.25 -12.51
N GLY A 237 -3.37 9.01 -12.98
CA GLY A 237 -2.13 8.26 -13.17
C GLY A 237 -1.43 8.58 -14.48
N VAL A 238 -0.11 8.37 -14.49
CA VAL A 238 0.71 8.44 -15.71
C VAL A 238 0.68 7.06 -16.39
N TYR A 239 -0.31 6.84 -17.24
CA TYR A 239 -0.51 5.53 -17.91
C TYR A 239 0.34 5.36 -19.17
N ASP A 240 0.68 6.47 -19.82
CA ASP A 240 1.65 6.53 -20.92
C ASP A 240 2.78 7.49 -20.52
N GLY A 241 3.85 6.94 -19.96
CA GLY A 241 5.01 7.72 -19.54
C GLY A 241 5.68 8.45 -20.70
N LEU A 242 5.73 7.85 -21.89
CA LEU A 242 6.36 8.47 -23.05
C LEU A 242 5.57 9.69 -23.51
N GLU A 243 4.24 9.58 -23.60
CA GLU A 243 3.42 10.73 -23.98
C GLU A 243 3.43 11.82 -22.92
N ALA A 244 3.47 11.47 -21.62
CA ALA A 244 3.64 12.44 -20.55
C ALA A 244 4.95 13.23 -20.68
N PHE A 245 6.08 12.55 -20.94
CA PHE A 245 7.36 13.23 -21.18
C PHE A 245 7.38 14.06 -22.47
N LYS A 246 6.75 13.58 -23.55
CA LYS A 246 6.59 14.36 -24.78
C LYS A 246 5.79 15.64 -24.54
N ALA A 247 4.77 15.59 -23.69
CA ALA A 247 4.00 16.78 -23.32
C ALA A 247 4.90 17.84 -22.65
N TYR A 248 5.73 17.44 -21.67
CA TYR A 248 6.69 18.35 -21.04
C TYR A 248 7.70 18.94 -22.02
N VAL A 249 8.22 18.15 -22.96
CA VAL A 249 9.15 18.64 -24.00
C VAL A 249 8.47 19.65 -24.92
N ARG A 250 7.19 19.46 -25.27
CA ARG A 250 6.45 20.40 -26.13
C ARG A 250 6.15 21.73 -25.45
N THR A 251 5.95 21.72 -24.13
CA THR A 251 5.57 22.91 -23.36
C THR A 251 6.74 23.63 -22.72
N GLU A 252 7.92 22.97 -22.60
CA GLU A 252 9.10 23.47 -21.89
C GLU A 252 8.78 23.88 -20.43
N LYS A 253 7.75 23.24 -19.85
CA LYS A 253 7.25 23.54 -18.50
C LYS A 253 6.99 22.24 -17.76
N SER A 254 7.50 22.13 -16.53
CA SER A 254 7.01 21.16 -15.54
C SER A 254 6.50 21.91 -14.31
N ASP A 255 5.23 21.71 -14.04
CA ASP A 255 4.54 22.15 -12.83
C ASP A 255 4.61 21.10 -11.70
N TYR A 256 5.27 19.96 -11.95
CA TYR A 256 5.32 18.86 -11.01
C TYR A 256 6.73 18.60 -10.46
N LEU A 257 6.90 18.81 -9.15
CA LEU A 257 8.18 18.68 -8.44
C LEU A 257 8.75 17.25 -8.41
N ALA A 258 7.94 16.24 -8.74
CA ALA A 258 8.40 14.86 -8.76
C ALA A 258 9.22 14.50 -10.01
N ILE A 259 9.15 15.29 -11.09
CA ILE A 259 9.75 14.94 -12.39
C ILE A 259 11.27 14.68 -12.31
N PRO A 260 12.08 15.47 -11.57
CA PRO A 260 13.49 15.14 -11.38
C PRO A 260 13.72 13.74 -10.80
N SER A 261 12.92 13.35 -9.80
CA SER A 261 13.02 12.01 -9.21
C SER A 261 12.61 10.91 -10.21
N VAL A 262 11.63 11.16 -11.08
CA VAL A 262 11.27 10.23 -12.16
C VAL A 262 12.42 10.07 -13.16
N ILE A 263 13.05 11.18 -13.60
CA ILE A 263 14.18 11.15 -14.54
C ILE A 263 15.37 10.40 -13.93
N ILE A 264 15.72 10.70 -12.67
CA ILE A 264 16.82 10.03 -11.96
C ILE A 264 16.53 8.53 -11.82
N ALA A 265 15.30 8.15 -11.48
CA ALA A 265 14.90 6.75 -11.39
C ALA A 265 15.03 6.04 -12.75
N MET A 266 14.52 6.65 -13.82
CA MET A 266 14.61 6.09 -15.17
C MET A 266 16.07 5.94 -15.63
N ASP A 267 16.89 6.97 -15.44
CA ASP A 267 18.30 6.92 -15.79
C ASP A 267 19.04 5.81 -15.03
N THR A 268 18.80 5.71 -13.73
CA THR A 268 19.41 4.69 -12.86
C THR A 268 19.00 3.28 -13.28
N PHE A 269 17.70 3.01 -13.41
CA PHE A 269 17.22 1.64 -13.57
C PHE A 269 17.24 1.16 -15.03
N TYR A 270 17.27 2.07 -16.01
CA TYR A 270 17.43 1.71 -17.42
C TYR A 270 18.84 1.95 -17.97
N ASN A 271 19.80 2.39 -17.14
CA ASN A 271 21.19 2.69 -17.53
C ASN A 271 21.27 3.63 -18.74
N LEU A 272 20.49 4.71 -18.73
CA LEU A 272 20.37 5.61 -19.88
C LEU A 272 21.61 6.48 -20.08
N ASN A 273 22.43 6.66 -19.03
CA ASN A 273 23.62 7.53 -19.01
C ASN A 273 23.26 8.96 -19.42
N LEU A 274 22.20 9.50 -18.83
CA LEU A 274 21.72 10.84 -19.14
C LEU A 274 22.71 11.92 -18.69
N ASP A 275 22.88 12.95 -19.52
CA ASP A 275 23.67 14.13 -19.19
C ASP A 275 22.78 15.14 -18.44
N TYR A 276 22.79 15.08 -17.11
CA TYR A 276 21.97 15.95 -16.27
C TYR A 276 22.27 17.44 -16.45
N SER A 277 23.47 17.81 -16.91
CA SER A 277 23.79 19.22 -17.19
C SER A 277 22.97 19.81 -18.36
N LYS A 278 22.46 18.94 -19.24
CA LYS A 278 21.60 19.31 -20.38
C LYS A 278 20.11 19.18 -20.09
N ILE A 279 19.74 18.40 -19.08
CA ILE A 279 18.34 18.14 -18.72
C ILE A 279 17.91 19.10 -17.63
N PHE A 280 18.76 19.28 -16.62
CA PHE A 280 18.55 20.19 -15.49
C PHE A 280 19.30 21.51 -15.73
N ALA A 281 19.13 22.08 -16.93
CA ALA A 281 19.72 23.35 -17.32
C ALA A 281 18.92 24.54 -16.75
N ASN A 282 19.57 25.72 -16.67
CA ASN A 282 19.00 27.01 -16.23
C ASN A 282 18.68 27.18 -14.74
N GLY A 283 19.06 26.22 -13.88
CA GLY A 283 18.67 26.24 -12.47
C GLY A 283 17.16 26.04 -12.35
N MET A 284 16.69 25.27 -11.39
CA MET A 284 15.25 25.21 -11.10
C MET A 284 14.77 26.53 -10.45
N GLU A 285 15.22 27.67 -10.96
CA GLU A 285 14.83 28.98 -10.53
C GLU A 285 13.43 29.22 -11.07
N ASN A 286 12.47 29.39 -10.17
CA ASN A 286 11.21 29.97 -10.56
C ASN A 286 11.49 31.46 -10.81
N PRO A 287 11.44 31.95 -12.08
CA PRO A 287 11.69 33.36 -12.37
C PRO A 287 10.60 34.27 -11.79
N VAL A 288 9.51 33.69 -11.27
CA VAL A 288 8.36 34.38 -10.71
C VAL A 288 8.32 34.14 -9.19
N ASN A 289 8.77 35.14 -8.43
CA ASN A 289 8.58 35.21 -6.99
C ASN A 289 7.15 35.69 -6.67
N SER A 290 6.16 34.85 -6.92
CA SER A 290 4.75 35.08 -6.64
C SER A 290 4.17 33.86 -5.94
N PRO A 291 3.20 34.02 -5.04
CA PRO A 291 2.41 32.89 -4.54
C PRO A 291 1.26 32.49 -5.49
N ASP A 292 1.04 33.24 -6.59
CA ASP A 292 -0.05 32.99 -7.56
C ASP A 292 0.38 31.97 -8.64
N PRO A 293 -0.24 30.76 -8.69
CA PRO A 293 0.05 29.76 -9.69
C PRO A 293 -0.29 30.17 -11.13
N ALA A 294 -1.20 31.14 -11.33
CA ALA A 294 -1.52 31.64 -12.66
C ALA A 294 -0.40 32.54 -13.22
N LEU A 295 0.42 33.12 -12.34
CA LEU A 295 1.54 33.99 -12.71
C LEU A 295 2.86 33.23 -12.87
N GLY A 296 2.91 31.93 -12.55
CA GLY A 296 4.14 31.16 -12.52
C GLY A 296 4.74 30.98 -11.12
N GLY A 297 4.05 31.44 -10.08
CA GLY A 297 4.51 31.44 -8.70
C GLY A 297 4.55 30.08 -7.99
N ASP A 298 5.59 29.85 -7.17
CA ASP A 298 5.92 28.70 -6.29
C ASP A 298 5.66 27.26 -6.78
N GLY A 299 5.24 27.06 -8.02
CA GLY A 299 4.85 25.75 -8.57
C GLY A 299 5.49 25.34 -9.88
N TYR A 300 6.34 26.17 -10.49
CA TYR A 300 6.91 25.88 -11.80
C TYR A 300 8.43 25.80 -11.75
N ALA A 301 8.96 24.66 -12.19
CA ALA A 301 10.33 24.57 -12.67
C ALA A 301 10.26 24.59 -14.21
N TYR A 302 10.84 25.63 -14.81
CA TYR A 302 11.08 25.64 -16.24
C TYR A 302 12.23 24.68 -16.52
N TRP A 303 11.99 23.74 -17.43
CA TRP A 303 13.02 22.84 -17.91
C TRP A 303 13.21 23.16 -19.39
N PHE A 304 14.47 23.18 -19.81
CA PHE A 304 14.99 23.59 -21.13
C PHE A 304 15.28 25.10 -21.27
#